data_AF-A0A7S3KEW7-F1
#
_entry.id   AF-A0A7S3KEW7-F1
#
_cell.length_a   1.000
_cell.length_b   1.000
_cell.length_c   1.000
_cell.angle_alpha   90.00
_cell.angle_beta   90.00
_cell.angle_gamma   90.00
#
_symmetry.space_group_name_H-M   'P 1'
#
loop_
_entity.id
_entity.type
_entity.pdbx_description
1 polymer ?
#
loop_
_entity_poly.entity_id
_entity_poly.type
_entity_poly.pdbx_seq_one_letter_code
_entity_poly.pdbx_strand_id
1 'polypeptide(L)'
;SQNTVIKLMTDGILLKEIELDFLLEKYSVVIIDEAHERSINTDILISLLSRIVRLRLKKVIKERKKFPCAEEYHHFPLRVVIMSATLRVDDFIKNKRLF
;
A
#
# COMPACT_ATOMS: atom_id res chain seq x y z
N SER A 1 -8.99 2.38 -17.72
CA SER A 1 -10.41 2.40 -18.11
C SER A 1 -11.22 2.77 -16.88
N GLN A 2 -12.32 3.51 -17.00
CA GLN A 2 -13.17 3.90 -15.85
C GLN A 2 -13.82 2.68 -15.14
N ASN A 3 -13.76 1.49 -15.76
CA ASN A 3 -14.30 0.23 -15.22
C ASN A 3 -13.19 -0.80 -14.88
N THR A 4 -11.91 -0.42 -14.90
CA THR A 4 -10.82 -1.34 -14.57
C THR A 4 -10.82 -1.59 -13.05
N VAL A 5 -11.18 -2.80 -12.63
CA VAL A 5 -11.13 -3.22 -11.22
C VAL A 5 -9.73 -3.68 -10.80
N ILE A 6 -8.94 -4.19 -11.77
CA ILE A 6 -7.58 -4.70 -11.54
C ILE A 6 -6.63 -4.04 -12.53
N LYS A 7 -5.59 -3.38 -12.02
CA LYS A 7 -4.57 -2.71 -12.82
C LYS A 7 -3.20 -3.33 -12.59
N LEU A 8 -2.64 -3.90 -13.64
CA LEU A 8 -1.25 -4.38 -13.66
C LEU A 8 -0.32 -3.22 -14.00
N MET A 9 0.79 -3.11 -13.28
CA MET A 9 1.78 -2.05 -13.49
C MET A 9 3.15 -2.49 -13.01
N THR A 10 4.20 -1.84 -13.51
CA THR A 10 5.56 -1.99 -12.99
C THR A 10 5.77 -1.13 -11.75
N ASP A 11 6.76 -1.48 -10.93
CA ASP A 11 7.12 -0.72 -9.72
C ASP A 11 7.31 0.77 -9.99
N GLY A 12 7.99 1.12 -11.10
CA GLY A 12 8.24 2.50 -11.48
C GLY A 12 6.97 3.29 -11.80
N ILE A 13 5.94 2.65 -12.37
CA ILE A 13 4.64 3.31 -12.61
C ILE A 13 3.93 3.56 -11.28
N LEU A 14 3.95 2.58 -10.38
CA LEU A 14 3.33 2.75 -9.05
C LEU A 14 4.05 3.83 -8.23
N LEU A 15 5.38 3.91 -8.29
CA LEU A 15 6.15 4.98 -7.65
C LEU A 15 5.73 6.36 -8.17
N LYS A 16 5.59 6.54 -9.49
CA LYS A 16 5.07 7.78 -10.06
C LYS A 16 3.65 8.11 -9.60
N GLU A 17 2.81 7.10 -9.38
CA GLU A 17 1.48 7.33 -8.83
C GLU A 17 1.50 7.75 -7.37
N ILE A 18 2.43 7.22 -6.56
CA ILE A 18 2.65 7.68 -5.18
C ILE A 18 3.14 9.14 -5.17
N GLU A 19 3.95 9.56 -6.13
CA GLU A 19 4.37 10.96 -6.26
C GLU A 19 3.18 11.89 -6.53
N LEU A 20 2.21 11.45 -7.35
CA LEU A 20 1.02 12.23 -7.69
C LEU A 20 -0.07 12.18 -6.61
N ASP A 21 -0.27 11.02 -5.99
CA ASP A 21 -1.22 10.77 -4.90
C ASP A 21 -0.55 9.87 -3.85
N PHE A 22 0.05 10.53 -2.85
CA PHE A 22 0.77 9.85 -1.78
C PHE A 22 -0.11 8.91 -0.95
N LEU A 23 -1.42 9.17 -0.85
CA LEU A 23 -2.31 8.31 -0.09
C LEU A 23 -2.87 7.16 -0.92
N LEU A 24 -2.60 7.11 -2.22
CA LEU A 24 -3.11 6.08 -3.12
C LEU A 24 -4.63 5.89 -2.94
N GLU A 25 -5.40 6.98 -2.85
CA GLU A 25 -6.82 6.94 -2.48
C GLU A 25 -7.66 6.14 -3.47
N LYS A 26 -7.20 6.04 -4.72
CA LYS A 26 -7.80 5.22 -5.79
C LYS A 26 -7.65 3.71 -5.57
N TYR A 27 -6.77 3.28 -4.67
CA TYR A 27 -6.47 1.88 -4.42
C TYR A 27 -6.96 1.43 -3.05
N SER A 28 -7.65 0.29 -3.00
CA SER A 28 -8.02 -0.40 -1.76
C SER A 28 -7.04 -1.53 -1.42
N VAL A 29 -6.37 -2.08 -2.43
CA VAL A 29 -5.38 -3.15 -2.33
C VAL A 29 -4.23 -2.85 -3.28
N VAL A 30 -2.99 -3.03 -2.81
CA VAL A 30 -1.79 -3.06 -3.64
C VAL A 30 -1.12 -4.42 -3.43
N ILE A 31 -0.81 -5.11 -4.53
CA ILE A 31 -0.11 -6.38 -4.52
C ILE A 31 1.27 -6.13 -5.16
N ILE A 32 2.33 -6.40 -4.40
CA ILE A 32 3.70 -6.39 -4.89
C ILE A 32 4.07 -7.82 -5.21
N ASP A 33 4.34 -8.09 -6.48
CA ASP A 33 4.77 -9.41 -6.93
C ASP A 33 6.30 -9.50 -6.98
N GLU A 34 6.81 -10.72 -7.04
CA GLU A 34 8.24 -11.01 -7.22
C GLU A 34 9.18 -10.29 -6.24
N ALA A 35 8.75 -10.09 -5.00
CA ALA A 35 9.55 -9.45 -3.95
C ALA A 35 10.87 -10.20 -3.64
N HIS A 36 11.06 -11.40 -4.20
CA HIS A 36 12.30 -12.16 -4.11
C HIS A 36 13.44 -11.61 -4.98
N GLU A 37 13.14 -10.85 -6.04
CA GLU A 37 14.16 -10.27 -6.94
C GLU A 37 14.96 -9.13 -6.28
N ARG A 38 14.43 -8.54 -5.19
CA ARG A 38 15.08 -7.47 -4.42
C ARG A 38 15.55 -6.31 -5.29
N SER A 39 14.69 -5.85 -6.20
CA SER A 39 14.99 -4.65 -6.97
C SER A 39 14.96 -3.42 -6.05
N ILE A 40 15.79 -2.43 -6.33
CA ILE A 40 15.84 -1.19 -5.55
C ILE A 40 14.48 -0.47 -5.52
N ASN A 41 13.74 -0.54 -6.63
CA ASN A 41 12.42 0.07 -6.74
C ASN A 41 11.42 -0.65 -5.85
N THR A 42 11.46 -1.98 -5.81
CA THR A 42 10.61 -2.82 -4.96
C THR A 42 10.84 -2.50 -3.48
N ASP A 43 12.11 -2.37 -3.06
CA ASP A 43 12.45 -2.04 -1.67
C ASP A 43 11.97 -0.63 -1.26
N ILE A 44 12.18 0.36 -2.14
CA ILE A 44 11.67 1.72 -1.93
C ILE A 44 10.14 1.70 -1.84
N LEU A 45 9.49 0.96 -2.72
CA LEU A 45 8.03 0.86 -2.78
C LEU A 45 7.46 0.23 -1.51
N ILE A 46 8.03 -0.87 -1.02
CA ILE A 46 7.63 -1.50 0.25
C ILE A 46 7.83 -0.53 1.42
N SER A 47 8.95 0.19 1.45
CA SER A 47 9.21 1.22 2.47
C SER A 47 8.16 2.33 2.47
N LEU A 48 7.79 2.85 1.29
CA LEU A 48 6.75 3.87 1.16
C LEU A 48 5.37 3.32 1.55
N LEU A 49 5.00 2.15 1.03
CA LEU A 49 3.71 1.52 1.31
C LEU A 49 3.52 1.25 2.80
N SER A 50 4.56 0.85 3.53
CA SER A 50 4.50 0.68 4.99
C SER A 50 4.07 1.95 5.72
N ARG A 51 4.51 3.12 5.24
CA ARG A 51 4.14 4.44 5.79
C ARG A 51 2.73 4.83 5.38
N ILE A 52 2.38 4.60 4.11
CA ILE A 52 1.05 4.95 3.55
C ILE A 52 -0.05 4.17 4.25
N VAL A 53 0.12 2.86 4.47
CA VAL A 53 -0.85 2.03 5.20
C VAL A 53 -1.11 2.57 6.61
N ARG A 54 -0.05 2.88 7.37
CA ARG A 54 -0.17 3.43 8.72
C ARG A 54 -0.87 4.80 8.73
N LEU A 55 -0.56 5.67 7.76
CA LEU A 55 -1.19 6.99 7.65
C LEU A 55 -2.67 6.90 7.30
N ARG A 56 -3.04 6.05 6.34
CA ARG A 56 -4.45 5.81 6.00
C ARG A 56 -5.22 5.22 7.16
N LEU A 57 -4.66 4.26 7.88
CA LEU A 57 -5.31 3.70 9.06
C LEU A 57 -5.59 4.79 10.11
N LYS A 58 -4.61 5.67 10.39
CA LYS A 58 -4.81 6.81 11.30
C LYS A 58 -5.90 7.76 10.80
N LYS A 59 -5.94 8.05 9.49
CA LYS A 59 -6.98 8.89 8.86
C LYS A 59 -8.37 8.29 9.06
N VAL A 60 -8.53 7.00 8.76
CA VAL A 60 -9.78 6.24 8.93
C VAL A 60 -10.23 6.25 10.40
N ILE A 61 -9.33 5.97 11.34
CA ILE A 61 -9.66 5.98 12.78
C ILE A 61 -10.10 7.38 13.21
N LYS A 62 -9.41 8.43 12.77
CA LYS A 62 -9.74 9.83 13.11
C LYS A 62 -11.11 10.23 12.55
N GLU A 63 -11.40 9.87 11.31
CA GLU A 63 -12.67 10.14 10.65
C GLU A 63 -13.83 9.43 11.36
N ARG A 64 -13.68 8.14 11.66
CA ARG A 64 -14.67 7.34 12.41
C ARG A 64 -14.93 7.87 13.81
N LYS A 65 -13.90 8.38 14.49
CA LYS A 65 -14.08 9.03 15.81
C LYS A 65 -14.80 10.37 15.71
N LYS A 66 -14.55 11.14 14.65
CA LYS A 66 -15.15 12.46 14.45
C LYS A 66 -16.61 12.36 14.02
N PHE A 67 -16.96 11.34 13.24
CA PHE A 67 -18.30 11.13 12.68
C PHE A 67 -18.77 9.69 12.92
N PRO A 68 -19.11 9.30 14.17
CA PRO A 68 -19.43 7.91 14.50
C PRO A 68 -20.74 7.41 13.87
N CYS A 69 -21.66 8.32 13.55
CA CYS A 69 -22.97 8.02 12.95
C CYS A 69 -23.05 8.35 11.45
N ALA A 70 -21.91 8.51 10.77
CA ALA A 70 -21.91 8.73 9.33
C ALA A 70 -22.44 7.49 8.60
N GLU A 71 -23.34 7.69 7.64
CA GLU A 71 -23.87 6.62 6.79
C GLU A 71 -22.79 6.07 5.83
N GLU A 72 -21.84 6.92 5.42
CA GLU A 72 -20.71 6.55 4.56
C GLU A 72 -19.39 7.18 5.02
N TYR A 73 -18.30 6.43 4.86
CA TYR A 73 -16.93 6.90 5.08
C TYR A 73 -16.20 7.02 3.75
N HIS A 74 -15.46 8.11 3.55
CA HIS A 74 -14.78 8.36 2.28
C HIS A 74 -13.40 7.68 2.22
N HIS A 75 -12.84 7.31 3.37
CA HIS A 75 -11.55 6.65 3.44
C HIS A 75 -11.66 5.21 3.94
N PHE A 76 -10.95 4.33 3.24
CA PHE A 76 -10.81 2.93 3.58
C PHE A 76 -9.34 2.60 3.86
N PRO A 77 -9.05 1.63 4.75
CA PRO A 77 -7.68 1.19 4.97
C PRO A 77 -7.10 0.61 3.67
N LEU A 78 -5.82 0.88 3.44
CA LEU A 78 -5.07 0.24 2.36
C LEU A 78 -4.58 -1.13 2.83
N ARG A 79 -4.81 -2.16 2.02
CA ARG A 79 -4.22 -3.48 2.21
C ARG A 79 -3.03 -3.64 1.27
N VAL A 80 -1.92 -4.16 1.79
CA VAL A 80 -0.72 -4.46 1.00
C VAL A 80 -0.44 -5.95 1.11
N VAL A 81 -0.28 -6.60 -0.03
CA VAL A 81 0.11 -8.01 -0.15
C VAL A 81 1.47 -8.06 -0.82
N ILE A 82 2.43 -8.75 -0.21
CA ILE A 82 3.75 -8.96 -0.78
C ILE A 82 3.84 -10.43 -1.17
N MET A 83 3.95 -10.71 -2.46
CA MET A 83 4.09 -12.04 -3.03
C MET A 83 5.56 -12.31 -3.37
N SER A 84 5.98 -13.55 -3.18
CA SER A 84 7.36 -13.96 -3.36
C SER A 84 7.42 -15.43 -3.75
N ALA A 85 8.17 -15.75 -4.81
CA ALA A 85 8.39 -17.12 -5.23
C ALA A 85 9.32 -17.91 -4.28
N THR A 86 10.03 -17.23 -3.37
CA THR A 86 10.98 -17.86 -2.45
C THR A 86 10.64 -17.58 -0.99
N LEU A 87 10.96 -18.50 -0.10
CA LEU A 87 10.75 -18.34 1.35
C LEU A 87 11.70 -17.32 2.01
N ARG A 88 12.58 -16.65 1.25
CA ARG A 88 13.54 -15.67 1.79
C ARG A 88 12.87 -14.31 2.04
N VAL A 89 11.93 -14.29 2.97
CA VAL A 89 11.18 -13.10 3.43
C VAL A 89 11.70 -12.53 4.76
N ASP A 90 12.76 -13.11 5.31
CA ASP A 90 13.33 -12.77 6.63
C ASP A 90 13.65 -11.26 6.77
N ASP A 91 14.17 -10.63 5.72
CA ASP A 91 14.54 -9.22 5.75
C ASP A 91 13.32 -8.28 5.83
N PHE A 92 12.15 -8.74 5.40
CA PHE A 92 10.89 -8.02 5.55
C PHE A 92 10.28 -8.25 6.94
N ILE A 93 10.29 -9.50 7.43
CA ILE A 93 9.65 -9.86 8.70
C ILE A 93 10.45 -9.39 9.91
N LYS A 94 11.79 -9.47 9.85
CA LYS A 94 12.66 -9.10 10.98
C LYS A 94 12.88 -7.59 11.10
N ASN A 95 12.47 -6.81 10.09
CA ASN A 95 12.69 -5.38 10.06
C ASN A 95 11.59 -4.60 10.80
N LYS A 96 11.81 -4.40 12.10
CA LYS A 96 10.94 -3.61 13.01
C LYS A 96 10.73 -2.14 12.60
N ARG A 97 11.52 -1.61 11.64
CA ARG A 97 11.30 -0.24 11.14
C ARG A 97 10.21 -0.22 10.07
N LEU A 98 10.13 -1.26 9.24
CA LEU A 98 9.13 -1.39 8.18
C LEU A 98 7.76 -1.77 8.74
N PHE A 99 7.69 -2.79 9.60
CA PHE A 99 6.43 -3.30 10.15
C PHE A 99 6.40 -3.26 11.67
#